data_AF-A0A9E2MEM8-F1
#
_entry.id   AF-A0A9E2MEM8-F1
#
_cell.length_a   1.000
_cell.length_b   1.000
_cell.length_c   1.000
_cell.angle_alpha   90.00
_cell.angle_beta   90.00
_cell.angle_gamma   90.00
#
_symmetry.space_group_name_H-M   'P 1'
#
loop_
_entity.id
_entity.type
_entity.pdbx_description
1 polymer ?
#
loop_
_entity_poly.entity_id
_entity_poly.type
_entity_poly.pdbx_seq_one_letter_code
_entity_poly.pdbx_strand_id
1 'polypeptide(L)' 'LIVPIQVGDNRKVMAIQKELLDEKILVGAIRQPTVPSAIIRFIARLGADEASFRSVCERINRSLGKIVAI' A
#
# COMPACT_ATOMS: atom_id res chain seq x y z
N LEU A 1 7.00 6.96 -10.29
CA LEU A 1 6.18 7.82 -9.40
C LEU A 1 6.17 7.21 -8.00
N ILE A 2 6.30 8.02 -6.94
CA ILE A 2 6.22 7.54 -5.54
C ILE A 2 4.98 8.18 -4.90
N VAL A 3 4.10 7.35 -4.34
CA VAL A 3 2.84 7.80 -3.71
C VAL A 3 2.80 7.27 -2.27
N PRO A 4 2.86 8.15 -1.26
CA PRO A 4 2.61 7.78 0.12
C PRO A 4 1.10 7.74 0.40
N ILE A 5 0.62 6.66 1.00
CA ILE A 5 -0.78 6.47 1.42
C ILE A 5 -0.80 6.36 2.94
N GLN A 6 -1.50 7.26 3.62
CA GLN A 6 -1.57 7.26 5.08
C GLN A 6 -2.42 6.11 5.61
N VAL A 7 -1.91 5.43 6.65
CA VAL A 7 -2.62 4.35 7.37
C VAL A 7 -2.76 4.67 8.85
N GLY A 8 -1.79 5.37 9.46
CA GLY A 8 -1.87 5.83 10.86
C GLY A 8 -1.54 4.79 11.93
N ASP A 9 -1.66 3.49 11.63
CA ASP A 9 -1.44 2.41 12.58
C ASP A 9 -0.38 1.40 12.08
N ASN A 10 0.58 1.08 12.95
CA ASN A 10 1.71 0.20 12.65
C ASN A 10 1.34 -1.26 12.44
N ARG A 11 0.31 -1.76 13.10
CA ARG A 11 -0.17 -3.13 12.89
C ARG A 11 -0.98 -3.20 11.60
N LYS A 12 -1.85 -2.22 11.36
CA LYS A 12 -2.63 -2.13 10.11
C LYS A 12 -1.72 -2.06 8.89
N VAL A 13 -0.67 -1.23 8.91
CA VAL A 13 0.25 -1.09 7.77
C VAL A 13 0.99 -2.40 7.45
N MET A 14 1.36 -3.18 8.47
CA MET A 14 2.01 -4.48 8.28
C MET A 14 1.04 -5.55 7.78
N ALA A 15 -0.21 -5.53 8.26
CA ALA A 15 -1.26 -6.43 7.78
C ALA A 15 -1.58 -6.17 6.29
N ILE A 16 -1.74 -4.91 5.90
CA ILE A 16 -1.95 -4.50 4.50
C ILE A 16 -0.77 -4.94 3.64
N GLN A 17 0.46 -4.72 4.09
CA GLN A 17 1.64 -5.14 3.33
C GLN A 17 1.67 -6.65 3.12
N LYS A 18 1.34 -7.44 4.15
CA LYS A 18 1.30 -8.90 4.04
C LYS A 18 0.24 -9.36 3.03
N GLU A 19 -0.98 -8.81 3.11
CA GLU A 19 -2.05 -9.12 2.15
C GLU A 19 -1.62 -8.80 0.71
N LEU A 20 -1.06 -7.61 0.49
CA LEU A 20 -0.57 -7.20 -0.83
C LEU A 20 0.58 -8.09 -1.33
N LEU A 21 1.46 -8.53 -0.43
CA LEU A 21 2.55 -9.44 -0.77
C LEU A 21 2.06 -10.83 -1.18
N ASP A 22 1.06 -11.38 -0.49
CA ASP A 22 0.39 -12.63 -0.85
C ASP A 22 -0.26 -12.51 -2.24
N GLU A 23 -0.75 -11.31 -2.55
CA GLU A 23 -1.27 -10.89 -3.84
C GLU A 23 -0.20 -10.58 -4.91
N LYS A 24 1.09 -10.83 -4.62
CA LYS A 24 2.26 -10.54 -5.49
C LYS A 24 2.48 -9.05 -5.78
N ILE A 25 1.94 -8.16 -4.95
CA ILE A 25 2.14 -6.71 -5.00
C ILE A 25 3.11 -6.30 -3.88
N LEU A 26 4.32 -5.89 -4.26
CA LEU A 26 5.29 -5.39 -3.29
C LEU A 26 5.09 -3.88 -3.06
N VAL A 27 4.85 -3.51 -1.80
CA VAL A 27 4.80 -2.11 -1.35
C VAL A 27 5.70 -1.90 -0.14
N GLY A 28 6.13 -0.66 0.08
CA GLY A 28 6.85 -0.30 1.30
C GLY A 28 5.87 -0.01 2.44
N ALA A 29 5.89 -0.79 3.51
CA ALA A 29 5.27 -0.38 4.77
C ALA A 29 6.30 0.40 5.61
N ILE A 30 6.06 1.70 5.81
CA ILE A 30 6.95 2.57 6.59
C ILE A 30 6.20 2.98 7.85
N ARG A 31 6.84 2.84 9.01
CA ARG A 31 6.28 3.08 10.34
C ARG A 31 7.21 3.94 11.19
N GLN A 32 6.77 4.31 12.39
CA GLN A 32 7.64 4.95 13.38
C GLN A 32 8.88 4.07 13.68
N PRO A 33 10.03 4.68 14.02
CA PRO A 33 10.27 6.13 14.14
C PRO A 33 10.57 6.84 12.81
N THR A 34 10.67 6.10 11.70
CA THR A 34 11.08 6.64 10.38
C THR A 34 10.12 7.68 9.84
N VAL A 35 8.82 7.54 10.13
CA VAL A 35 7.77 8.50 9.76
C VAL A 35 6.87 8.75 10.97
N PRO A 36 6.28 9.95 11.12
CA PRO A 36 5.44 10.29 12.28
C PRO A 36 4.14 9.48 12.33
N SER A 37 3.63 9.06 11.17
CA SER A 37 2.40 8.27 11.01
C SER A 37 2.66 7.16 9.99
N ALA A 38 2.19 5.94 10.27
CA ALA A 38 2.42 4.79 9.41
C ALA A 38 1.84 5.01 8.00
N ILE A 39 2.61 4.64 6.97
CA ILE A 39 2.23 4.80 5.55
C ILE A 39 2.52 3.54 4.73
N ILE A 40 1.74 3.34 3.68
CA ILE A 40 2.10 2.49 2.55
C ILE A 40 2.73 3.37 1.48
N ARG A 41 3.97 3.08 1.08
CA ARG A 41 4.67 3.71 -0.03
C ARG A 41 4.53 2.85 -1.27
N PHE A 42 3.73 3.30 -2.23
CA PHE A 42 3.60 2.70 -3.54
C PHE A 42 4.60 3.34 -4.51
N ILE A 43 5.36 2.52 -5.24
CA ILE A 43 6.34 2.97 -6.24
C ILE A 43 5.92 2.41 -7.60
N ALA A 44 5.39 3.28 -8.44
CA ALA A 44 5.03 2.94 -9.82
C ALA A 44 6.26 3.08 -10.73
N ARG A 45 6.55 2.03 -11.50
CA ARG A 45 7.59 2.05 -12.53
C ARG A 45 7.08 2.79 -13.76
N LEU A 46 7.93 3.63 -14.33
CA LEU A 46 7.64 4.27 -15.62
C LEU A 46 7.67 3.19 -16.71
N GLY A 47 6.71 3.23 -17.64
CA GLY A 47 6.57 2.22 -18.69
C GLY A 47 5.80 0.96 -18.29
N ALA A 48 5.20 0.92 -17.09
CA ALA A 48 4.18 -0.09 -16.78
C ALA A 48 2.95 0.14 -17.66
N ASP A 49 2.29 -0.95 -18.07
CA ASP A 49 1.06 -0.85 -18.84
C ASP A 49 -0.07 -0.28 -17.97
N GLU A 50 -0.92 0.55 -18.59
CA GLU A 50 -1.96 1.29 -17.89
C GLU A 50 -2.99 0.36 -17.21
N ALA A 51 -3.34 -0.74 -17.88
CA ALA A 51 -4.34 -1.69 -17.39
C ALA A 51 -3.85 -2.41 -16.12
N SER A 52 -2.62 -2.91 -16.12
CA SER A 52 -1.98 -3.53 -14.96
C SER A 52 -1.79 -2.51 -13.84
N PHE A 53 -1.34 -1.30 -14.16
CA PHE A 53 -1.21 -0.22 -13.18
C PHE A 53 -2.53 0.05 -12.47
N ARG A 54 -3.62 0.21 -13.23
CA ARG A 54 -4.96 0.42 -12.70
C ARG A 54 -5.44 -0.75 -11.84
N SER A 55 -5.24 -1.99 -12.30
CA SER A 55 -5.58 -3.19 -11.54
C SER A 55 -4.84 -3.25 -10.20
N VAL A 56 -3.55 -2.91 -10.17
CA VAL A 56 -2.76 -2.83 -8.93
C VAL A 56 -3.31 -1.73 -8.01
N CYS A 57 -3.64 -0.55 -8.54
CA CYS A 57 -4.26 0.53 -7.75
C CYS A 57 -5.60 0.10 -7.12
N GLU A 58 -6.46 -0.58 -7.87
CA GLU A 58 -7.74 -1.09 -7.37
C GLU A 58 -7.56 -2.12 -6.26
N ARG A 59 -6.57 -3.01 -6.38
CA ARG A 59 -6.23 -4.00 -5.36
C ARG A 59 -5.69 -3.34 -4.09
N ILE A 60 -4.79 -2.38 -4.23
CA ILE A 60 -4.30 -1.57 -3.10
C ILE A 60 -5.46 -0.86 -2.40
N ASN A 61 -6.35 -0.21 -3.15
CA ASN A 61 -7.50 0.48 -2.58
C ASN A 61 -8.45 -0.48 -1.83
N ARG A 62 -8.64 -1.69 -2.37
CA ARG A 62 -9.45 -2.74 -1.73
C ARG A 62 -8.86 -3.19 -0.40
N SER A 63 -7.55 -3.48 -0.34
CA SER A 63 -6.89 -3.90 0.90
C SER A 63 -6.91 -2.79 1.95
N LEU A 64 -6.83 -1.52 1.54
CA LEU A 64 -6.99 -0.37 2.43
C LEU A 64 -8.43 -0.27 2.98
N GLY A 65 -9.44 -0.40 2.12
CA GLY A 65 -10.85 -0.27 2.50
C GLY A 65 -11.33 -1.34 3.48
N LYS A 66 -10.82 -2.57 3.38
CA LYS A 66 -11.17 -3.68 4.30
C LYS A 66 -10.81 -3.41 5.77
N ILE A 67 -9.82 -2.56 6.03
CA ILE A 67 -9.24 -2.34 7.37
C ILE A 67 -9.69 -0.99 7.98
N VAL A 68 -10.31 -0.12 7.18
CA VAL A 68 -10.97 1.12 7.61
C VAL A 68 -12.46 0.89 7.94
N ALA A 69 -13.10 -0.14 7.37
CA ALA A 69 -14.47 -0.53 7.67
C ALA A 69 -14.59 -1.37 8.95
N ILE A 70 -14.15 -0.84 10.10
CA ILE A 70 -14.53 -1.23 11.47
C ILE A 70 -14.53 0.02 12.33
#